data_AF-E3FF40-F1
#
_entry.id   AF-E3FF40-F1
#
_cell.length_a   1.000
_cell.length_b   1.000
_cell.length_c   1.000
_cell.angle_alpha   90.00
_cell.angle_beta   90.00
_cell.angle_gamma   90.00
#
_symmetry.space_group_name_H-M   'P 1'
#
loop_
_entity.id
_entity.type
_entity.pdbx_description
1 polymer ?
#
loop_
_entity_poly.entity_id
_entity_poly.type
_entity_poly.pdbx_seq_one_letter_code
_entity_poly.pdbx_strand_id
1 'polypeptide(L)'
;MQERGWEYRRRQPQGTVLYEAVRDHLATLLAEASEMGRGLPRYVERDFAKYLECGVLAHDFARVQCENCKDELLVAFSCKGRGVCPSCNCYRARRMRGKWAELSALVDGKALVSRSSCCTSSTLACA
;
A
#
# COMPACT_ATOMS: atom_id res chain seq x y z
N MET A 1 27.71 -16.20 -3.29
CA MET A 1 26.85 -15.40 -4.18
C MET A 1 25.64 -14.96 -3.37
N GLN A 2 25.58 -13.70 -2.90
CA GLN A 2 24.50 -13.25 -2.00
C GLN A 2 23.27 -12.86 -2.83
N GLU A 3 22.29 -13.76 -2.91
CA GLU A 3 20.98 -13.45 -3.46
C GLU A 3 20.28 -12.44 -2.55
N ARG A 4 20.23 -11.17 -2.95
CA ARG A 4 19.50 -10.13 -2.20
C ARG A 4 18.01 -10.32 -2.40
N GLY A 5 17.48 -11.22 -1.58
CA GLY A 5 16.08 -11.52 -1.28
C GLY A 5 15.23 -10.33 -0.86
N TRP A 6 14.76 -9.43 -1.74
CA TRP A 6 13.64 -8.52 -1.42
C TRP A 6 12.34 -9.30 -1.18
N GLU A 7 12.19 -9.86 0.02
CA GLU A 7 10.93 -10.43 0.52
C GLU A 7 9.86 -9.32 0.54
N TYR A 8 8.71 -9.58 -0.09
CA TYR A 8 7.59 -8.64 -0.03
C TYR A 8 7.02 -8.63 1.38
N ARG A 9 7.35 -7.58 2.15
CA ARG A 9 6.73 -7.33 3.44
C ARG A 9 5.54 -6.41 3.26
N ARG A 10 4.34 -6.93 3.56
CA ARG A 10 3.11 -6.13 3.57
C ARG A 10 3.26 -4.96 4.56
N ARG A 11 2.75 -3.79 4.16
CA ARG A 11 2.63 -2.63 5.06
C ARG A 11 1.50 -2.83 6.07
N GLN A 12 1.74 -2.43 7.31
CA GLN A 12 0.74 -2.40 8.38
C GLN A 12 0.54 -0.95 8.85
N PRO A 13 -0.23 -0.14 8.11
CA PRO A 13 -0.42 1.27 8.43
C PRO A 13 -1.02 1.46 9.83
N GLN A 14 -1.83 0.52 10.31
CA GLN A 14 -2.46 0.56 11.63
C GLN A 14 -1.47 0.59 12.80
N GLY A 15 -0.24 0.14 12.61
CA GLY A 15 0.82 0.19 13.62
C GLY A 15 1.66 1.47 13.57
N THR A 16 1.26 2.47 12.78
CA THR A 16 2.01 3.73 12.66
C THR A 16 1.37 4.84 13.50
N VAL A 17 2.21 5.67 14.13
CA VAL A 17 1.77 6.79 14.98
C VAL A 17 0.83 7.75 14.24
N LEU A 18 1.12 8.04 12.96
CA LEU A 18 0.26 8.92 12.16
C LEU A 18 -1.13 8.32 11.93
N TYR A 19 -1.20 7.01 11.67
CA TYR A 19 -2.48 6.34 11.45
C TYR A 19 -3.33 6.39 12.72
N GLU A 20 -2.72 6.08 13.86
CA GLU A 20 -3.37 6.15 15.17
C GLU A 20 -3.88 7.57 15.46
N ALA A 21 -3.04 8.59 15.32
CA ALA A 21 -3.44 9.98 15.53
C ALA A 21 -4.60 10.41 14.62
N VAL A 22 -4.57 10.05 13.33
CA VAL A 22 -5.68 10.39 12.42
C VAL A 22 -6.94 9.60 12.79
N ARG A 23 -6.83 8.30 13.07
CA ARG A 23 -7.97 7.45 13.44
C ARG A 23 -8.68 8.02 14.67
N ASP A 24 -7.91 8.45 15.66
CA ASP A 24 -8.45 8.84 16.97
C ASP A 24 -8.96 10.30 16.99
N HIS A 25 -8.43 11.17 16.13
CA HIS A 25 -8.74 12.61 16.17
C HIS A 25 -9.52 13.14 14.97
N LEU A 26 -9.67 12.38 13.87
CA LEU A 26 -10.34 12.88 12.66
C LEU A 26 -11.80 13.27 12.92
N ALA A 27 -12.55 12.46 13.68
CA ALA A 27 -13.95 12.77 13.97
C ALA A 27 -14.10 14.08 14.75
N THR A 28 -13.27 14.28 15.77
CA THR A 28 -13.24 15.52 16.56
C THR A 28 -12.87 16.72 15.69
N LEU A 29 -11.82 16.58 14.85
CA LEU A 29 -11.40 17.64 13.94
C LEU A 29 -12.53 18.06 12.98
N LEU A 30 -13.27 17.09 12.43
CA LEU A 30 -14.39 17.37 11.51
C LEU A 30 -15.54 18.08 12.23
N ALA A 31 -15.86 17.64 13.46
CA ALA A 31 -16.89 18.28 14.28
C ALA A 31 -16.51 19.74 14.61
N GLU A 32 -15.32 19.97 15.14
CA GLU A 32 -14.84 21.32 15.49
C GLU A 32 -14.78 22.24 14.26
N ALA A 33 -14.31 21.73 13.12
CA ALA A 33 -14.26 22.52 11.89
C ALA A 33 -15.65 22.93 11.38
N SER A 34 -16.65 22.07 11.57
CA SER A 34 -18.05 22.37 11.24
C SER A 34 -18.60 23.47 12.16
N GLU A 35 -18.30 23.42 13.45
CA GLU A 35 -18.76 24.43 14.43
C GLU A 35 -18.15 25.82 14.17
N MET A 36 -16.90 25.87 13.70
CA MET A 36 -16.24 27.15 13.35
C MET A 36 -16.70 27.77 12.02
N GLY A 37 -17.70 27.18 11.35
CA GLY A 37 -18.35 27.76 10.17
C GLY A 37 -18.37 26.81 8.97
N ARG A 38 -17.56 27.09 7.95
CA ARG A 38 -17.67 26.42 6.62
C ARG A 38 -17.16 24.96 6.57
N GLY A 39 -16.68 24.40 7.67
CA GLY A 39 -16.05 23.07 7.68
C GLY A 39 -14.69 23.04 6.99
N LEU A 40 -14.10 21.84 6.92
CA LEU A 40 -12.91 21.59 6.12
C LEU A 40 -13.28 21.49 4.63
N PRO A 41 -12.36 21.85 3.71
CA PRO A 41 -12.59 21.58 2.31
C PRO A 41 -12.83 20.08 2.07
N ARG A 42 -13.84 19.72 1.26
CA ARG A 42 -14.21 18.32 0.98
C ARG A 42 -13.04 17.42 0.54
N TYR A 43 -12.02 17.99 -0.12
CA TYR A 43 -10.85 17.22 -0.53
C TYR A 43 -10.01 16.77 0.68
N VAL A 44 -9.96 17.54 1.76
CA VAL A 44 -9.23 17.22 2.99
C VAL A 44 -9.87 16.04 3.70
N GLU A 45 -11.18 16.10 3.89
CA GLU A 45 -11.96 15.03 4.55
C GLU A 45 -11.83 13.72 3.78
N ARG A 46 -12.00 13.78 2.45
CA ARG A 46 -11.83 12.63 1.57
C ARG A 46 -10.42 12.05 1.62
N ASP A 47 -9.39 12.90 1.70
CA ASP A 47 -8.01 12.44 1.72
C ASP A 47 -7.64 11.76 3.05
N PHE A 48 -8.19 12.23 4.18
CA PHE A 48 -8.06 11.54 5.47
C PHE A 48 -8.83 10.22 5.51
N ALA A 49 -10.07 10.18 5.02
CA ALA A 49 -10.84 8.95 4.93
C ALA A 49 -10.10 7.88 4.10
N LYS A 50 -9.66 8.26 2.89
CA LYS A 50 -8.87 7.38 2.01
C LYS A 50 -7.53 6.97 2.60
N TYR A 51 -6.93 7.79 3.47
CA TYR A 51 -5.69 7.43 4.15
C TYR A 51 -5.92 6.32 5.17
N LEU A 52 -7.01 6.36 5.93
CA LEU A 52 -7.36 5.32 6.91
C LEU A 52 -7.68 3.96 6.26
N GLU A 53 -8.12 3.97 5.01
CA GLU A 53 -8.38 2.76 4.22
C GLU A 53 -7.11 2.20 3.54
N CYS A 54 -6.14 3.08 3.25
CA CYS A 54 -4.97 2.76 2.43
C CYS A 54 -4.07 1.70 3.08
N GLY A 55 -3.96 0.52 2.45
CA GLY A 55 -3.09 -0.56 2.92
C GLY A 55 -3.71 -1.46 3.98
N VAL A 56 -5.01 -1.32 4.23
CA VAL A 56 -5.79 -2.09 5.20
C VAL A 56 -6.62 -3.15 4.48
N LEU A 57 -6.43 -4.42 4.84
CA LEU A 57 -7.12 -5.55 4.20
C LEU A 57 -8.64 -5.55 4.44
N ALA A 58 -9.12 -4.91 5.50
CA ALA A 58 -10.55 -4.83 5.80
C ALA A 58 -11.32 -3.93 4.82
N HIS A 59 -10.63 -3.05 4.10
CA HIS A 59 -11.26 -2.15 3.14
C HIS A 59 -11.18 -2.74 1.73
N ASP A 60 -9.97 -2.92 1.19
CA ASP A 60 -9.80 -3.49 -0.15
C ASP A 60 -8.44 -4.20 -0.29
N PHE A 61 -8.45 -5.38 -0.92
CA PHE A 61 -7.24 -6.13 -1.26
C PHE A 61 -7.38 -6.96 -2.53
N ALA A 62 -6.24 -7.31 -3.12
CA ALA A 62 -6.12 -8.32 -4.16
C ALA A 62 -5.46 -9.57 -3.59
N ARG A 63 -5.95 -10.75 -4.01
CA ARG A 63 -5.31 -12.03 -3.71
C ARG A 63 -4.52 -12.49 -4.93
N VAL A 64 -3.23 -12.70 -4.74
CA VAL A 64 -2.32 -13.22 -5.76
C VAL A 64 -1.97 -14.64 -5.38
N GLN A 65 -2.25 -15.61 -6.25
CA GLN A 65 -1.91 -17.01 -6.01
C GLN A 65 -0.90 -17.47 -7.06
N CYS A 66 0.11 -18.24 -6.63
CA CYS A 66 0.98 -18.96 -7.54
C CYS A 66 0.25 -20.16 -8.15
N GLU A 67 0.24 -20.30 -9.47
CA GLU A 67 -0.44 -21.42 -10.13
C GLU A 67 0.20 -22.78 -9.80
N ASN A 68 1.51 -22.80 -9.55
CA ASN A 68 2.31 -24.02 -9.38
C ASN A 68 2.34 -24.53 -7.93
N CYS A 69 2.65 -23.66 -6.95
CA CYS A 69 2.71 -24.04 -5.53
C CYS A 69 1.47 -23.69 -4.73
N LYS A 70 0.48 -23.00 -5.33
CA LYS A 70 -0.75 -22.52 -4.69
C LYS A 70 -0.57 -21.55 -3.52
N ASP A 71 0.65 -21.09 -3.25
CA ASP A 71 0.92 -20.05 -2.25
C ASP A 71 0.12 -18.78 -2.56
N GLU A 72 -0.50 -18.22 -1.51
CA GLU A 72 -1.35 -17.03 -1.61
C GLU A 72 -0.70 -15.82 -0.91
N LEU A 73 -0.73 -14.69 -1.59
CA LEU A 73 -0.31 -13.39 -1.07
C LEU A 73 -1.47 -12.39 -1.13
N LEU A 74 -1.74 -11.74 0.00
CA LEU A 74 -2.72 -10.65 0.06
C LEU A 74 -2.02 -9.30 -0.11
N VAL A 75 -2.43 -8.56 -1.14
CA VAL A 75 -1.91 -7.24 -1.47
C VAL A 75 -3.00 -6.22 -1.20
N ALA A 76 -2.82 -5.41 -0.15
CA ALA A 76 -3.75 -4.33 0.17
C ALA A 76 -3.66 -3.20 -0.86
N PHE A 77 -4.80 -2.61 -1.22
CA PHE A 77 -4.82 -1.51 -2.18
C PHE A 77 -4.28 -0.21 -1.58
N SER A 78 -3.75 0.64 -2.46
CA SER A 78 -3.25 1.96 -2.11
C SER A 78 -4.27 3.03 -2.52
N CYS A 79 -4.42 4.09 -1.73
CA CYS A 79 -5.39 5.15 -2.04
C CYS A 79 -5.03 5.96 -3.30
N LYS A 80 -3.80 5.85 -3.81
CA LYS A 80 -3.24 6.61 -4.96
C LYS A 80 -3.42 8.13 -4.86
N GLY A 81 -3.75 8.64 -3.67
CA GLY A 81 -4.03 10.04 -3.39
C GLY A 81 -2.78 10.92 -3.39
N ARG A 82 -3.00 12.23 -3.29
CA ARG A 82 -1.95 13.27 -3.16
C ARG A 82 -2.00 14.01 -1.82
N GLY A 83 -2.90 13.61 -0.93
CA GLY A 83 -3.09 14.23 0.38
C GLY A 83 -2.09 13.71 1.41
N VAL A 84 -2.61 13.28 2.56
CA VAL A 84 -1.80 13.02 3.76
C VAL A 84 -1.04 11.69 3.77
N CYS A 85 -1.35 10.76 2.86
CA CYS A 85 -0.77 9.41 2.88
C CYS A 85 0.74 9.44 2.53
N PRO A 86 1.64 9.20 3.51
CA PRO A 86 3.07 9.32 3.28
C PRO A 86 3.56 8.28 2.28
N SER A 87 3.00 7.06 2.34
CA SER A 87 3.43 5.96 1.50
C SER A 87 3.10 6.17 0.01
N CYS A 88 1.93 6.73 -0.29
CA CYS A 88 1.53 7.08 -1.66
C CYS A 88 2.33 8.29 -2.16
N ASN A 89 2.57 9.30 -1.31
CA ASN A 89 3.38 10.47 -1.68
C ASN A 89 4.84 10.09 -1.95
N CYS A 90 5.45 9.24 -1.12
CA CYS A 90 6.79 8.72 -1.36
C CYS A 90 6.86 7.92 -2.67
N TYR A 91 5.87 7.05 -2.92
CA TYR A 91 5.80 6.31 -4.18
C TYR A 91 5.70 7.23 -5.40
N ARG A 92 4.82 8.25 -5.33
CA ARG A 92 4.66 9.25 -6.37
C ARG A 92 5.96 10.05 -6.60
N ALA A 93 6.59 10.55 -5.54
CA ALA A 93 7.85 11.27 -5.63
C ALA A 93 8.96 10.41 -6.26
N ARG A 94 9.02 9.12 -5.90
CA ARG A 94 9.95 8.15 -6.52
C ARG A 94 9.70 8.01 -8.02
N ARG A 95 8.43 7.96 -8.46
CA ARG A 95 8.07 7.87 -9.88
C ARG A 95 8.47 9.11 -10.68
N MET A 96 8.39 10.30 -10.07
CA MET A 96 8.72 11.57 -10.72
C MET A 96 10.23 11.80 -10.90
N ARG A 97 11.10 11.13 -10.12
CA ARG A 97 12.57 11.29 -10.14
C ARG A 97 13.31 10.61 -11.33
N GLY A 98 12.63 10.38 -12.46
CA GLY A 98 13.27 10.21 -13.78
C GLY A 98 14.40 9.17 -13.88
N LYS A 99 14.02 7.89 -13.92
CA LYS A 99 14.77 6.76 -14.53
C LYS A 99 13.99 5.43 -14.45
N TRP A 100 12.84 5.43 -13.77
CA TRP A 100 12.01 4.25 -13.49
C TRP A 100 10.60 4.31 -14.12
N ALA A 101 10.35 5.25 -15.03
CA ALA A 101 9.02 5.45 -15.64
C ALA A 101 8.53 4.20 -16.40
N GLU A 102 9.43 3.46 -17.06
CA GLU A 102 9.13 2.19 -17.73
C GLU A 102 8.78 1.05 -16.77
N LEU A 103 9.30 1.05 -15.53
CA LEU A 103 9.03 0.00 -14.54
C LEU A 103 7.75 0.24 -13.74
N SER A 104 7.10 1.38 -13.93
CA SER A 104 5.91 1.74 -13.16
C SER A 104 4.66 0.95 -13.54
N ALA A 105 4.63 0.36 -14.74
CA ALA A 105 3.60 -0.58 -15.17
C ALA A 105 3.59 -1.89 -14.36
N LEU A 106 4.70 -2.21 -13.66
CA LEU A 106 4.74 -3.38 -12.81
C LEU A 106 3.97 -3.15 -11.49
N VAL A 107 4.05 -1.98 -10.86
CA VAL A 107 3.45 -1.78 -9.52
C VAL A 107 1.95 -1.43 -9.54
N ASP A 108 1.40 -1.17 -10.73
CA ASP A 108 -0.05 -1.02 -10.97
C ASP A 108 -0.78 -2.37 -11.19
N GLY A 109 -0.13 -3.50 -10.91
CA GLY A 109 -0.74 -4.84 -10.99
C GLY A 109 -0.03 -5.84 -11.92
N LYS A 110 1.20 -5.57 -12.35
CA LYS A 110 2.05 -6.50 -13.11
C LYS A 110 3.48 -6.56 -12.55
N ALA A 111 3.68 -6.67 -11.24
CA ALA A 111 4.99 -6.82 -10.62
C ALA A 111 5.08 -8.23 -10.08
N LEU A 112 5.85 -9.05 -10.80
CA LEU A 112 6.48 -10.26 -10.31
C LEU A 112 6.75 -10.18 -8.81
N VAL A 113 5.95 -10.94 -8.05
CA VAL A 113 6.26 -11.31 -6.67
C VAL A 113 7.46 -12.24 -6.77
N SER A 114 8.67 -11.70 -6.68
CA SER A 114 9.85 -12.55 -6.55
C SER A 114 10.08 -12.85 -5.08
N ARG A 115 10.02 -14.14 -4.72
CA ARG A 115 10.92 -14.95 -3.86
C ARG A 115 10.08 -15.94 -3.05
N SER A 116 10.39 -17.22 -2.91
CA SER A 116 11.58 -18.04 -3.25
C SER A 116 11.20 -19.54 -3.18
N SER A 117 12.13 -20.43 -3.51
CA SER A 117 12.30 -21.84 -3.07
C SER A 117 11.61 -23.00 -3.74
N CYS A 118 10.35 -22.91 -4.18
CA CYS A 118 9.91 -23.77 -5.31
C CYS A 118 10.62 -23.32 -6.62
N CYS A 119 11.15 -22.09 -6.60
CA CYS A 119 12.14 -21.52 -7.53
C CYS A 119 13.51 -21.19 -6.88
N THR A 120 13.86 -21.73 -5.71
CA THR A 120 15.21 -21.54 -5.09
C THR A 120 15.81 -22.78 -4.40
N SER A 121 15.30 -23.99 -4.65
CA SER A 121 15.95 -25.22 -4.18
C SER A 121 15.86 -26.31 -5.25
N SER A 122 16.91 -26.41 -6.05
CA SER A 122 17.20 -27.56 -6.91
C SER A 122 17.20 -28.83 -6.05
N THR A 123 16.19 -29.69 -6.19
CA THR A 123 16.28 -31.12 -6.56
C THR A 123 14.85 -31.68 -6.61
N LEU A 124 14.53 -32.38 -7.71
CA LEU A 124 13.32 -33.19 -7.98
C LEU A 124 12.07 -32.47 -8.54
N ALA A 125 12.02 -32.50 -9.87
CA ALA A 125 10.85 -32.58 -10.76
C ALA A 125 9.45 -32.44 -10.13
N CYS A 126 8.76 -31.36 -10.49
CA CYS A 126 7.31 -31.40 -10.59
C CYS A 126 6.94 -32.26 -11.81
N ALA A 127 6.33 -33.42 -11.55
CA ALA A 127 5.66 -34.26 -12.53
C ALA A 127 4.26 -33.72 -12.85
#